data_AF-A0A2D9Y427-F1
#
_entry.id   AF-A0A2D9Y427-F1
#
_cell.length_a   1.000
_cell.length_b   1.000
_cell.length_c   1.000
_cell.angle_alpha   90.00
_cell.angle_beta   90.00
_cell.angle_gamma   90.00
#
_symmetry.space_group_name_H-M   'P 1'
#
loop_
_entity.id
_entity.type
_entity.pdbx_description
1 polymer ?
#
loop_
_entity_poly.entity_id
_entity_poly.type
_entity_poly.pdbx_seq_one_letter_code
_entity_poly.pdbx_strand_id
1 'polypeptide(L)'
;VFLFASICTLPMFIGFSIIFDFNTAISLNTILIGVVAAGFFEELYFRGFLFGLPFRKTRLGFILSVLFGALYFGSLHLYQSTEINEIFGIFVITFLGGILFAWVYAEWDFNIWVPVFLHMLMNLAWELFSVSDNAMGGTYANIFRFFTIILVIVLTVLYKRKKGKNLSINKRSLLLQSKT
;
A
#
# COMPACT_ATOMS: atom_id res chain seq x y z
N VAL A 1 13.46 3.76 -7.11
CA VAL A 1 12.26 3.06 -6.62
C VAL A 1 12.44 2.64 -5.17
N PHE A 2 13.44 1.81 -4.84
CA PHE A 2 13.76 1.48 -3.43
C PHE A 2 13.96 2.72 -2.54
N LEU A 3 14.83 3.66 -2.96
CA LEU A 3 15.04 4.92 -2.22
C LEU A 3 13.74 5.72 -1.95
N PHE A 4 12.80 5.73 -2.90
CA PHE A 4 11.51 6.39 -2.72
C PHE A 4 10.71 5.69 -1.63
N ALA A 5 10.63 4.35 -1.67
CA ALA A 5 9.95 3.57 -0.65
C ALA A 5 10.59 3.78 0.72
N SER A 6 11.93 3.72 0.83
CA SER A 6 12.67 3.96 2.06
C SER A 6 12.34 5.31 2.68
N ILE A 7 12.38 6.39 1.88
CA ILE A 7 12.06 7.75 2.36
C ILE A 7 10.61 7.81 2.84
N CYS A 8 9.67 7.25 2.07
CA CYS A 8 8.25 7.29 2.43
C CYS A 8 7.96 6.53 3.73
N THR A 9 8.66 5.44 4.00
CA THR A 9 8.43 4.62 5.21
C THR A 9 9.22 5.08 6.43
N LEU A 10 10.10 6.09 6.32
CA LEU A 10 10.85 6.64 7.45
C LEU A 10 9.98 7.00 8.67
N PRO A 11 8.79 7.62 8.53
CA PRO A 11 7.94 7.93 9.68
C PRO A 11 7.59 6.70 10.51
N MET A 12 7.35 5.54 9.88
CA MET A 12 7.08 4.29 10.58
C MET A 12 8.34 3.77 11.28
N PHE A 13 9.50 3.70 10.61
CA PHE A 13 10.72 3.20 11.25
C PHE A 13 11.18 4.08 12.43
N ILE A 14 11.16 5.41 12.26
CA ILE A 14 11.57 6.36 13.30
C ILE A 14 10.52 6.43 14.41
N GLY A 15 9.24 6.53 14.05
CA GLY A 15 8.17 6.62 15.02
C GLY A 15 8.03 5.34 15.84
N PHE A 16 8.13 4.18 15.18
CA PHE A 16 7.95 2.92 15.87
C PHE A 16 9.13 2.56 16.77
N SER A 17 10.37 2.90 16.39
CA SER A 17 11.54 2.67 17.26
C SER A 17 11.53 3.47 18.56
N ILE A 18 10.74 4.54 18.63
CA ILE A 18 10.59 5.39 19.82
C ILE A 18 9.39 4.93 20.68
N ILE A 19 8.32 4.45 20.04
CA ILE A 19 7.03 4.22 20.70
C ILE A 19 6.77 2.75 21.04
N PHE A 20 7.27 1.81 20.24
CA PHE A 20 7.01 0.38 20.41
C PHE A 20 8.30 -0.40 20.69
N ASP A 21 8.14 -1.59 21.25
CA ASP A 21 9.25 -2.47 21.60
C ASP A 21 9.86 -3.12 20.36
N PHE A 22 11.19 -3.20 20.33
CA PHE A 22 11.89 -3.91 19.29
C PHE A 22 11.69 -5.43 19.44
N ASN A 23 11.26 -6.08 18.37
CA ASN A 23 10.99 -7.51 18.33
C ASN A 23 12.30 -8.32 18.26
N THR A 24 12.88 -8.66 19.41
CA THR A 24 14.08 -9.49 19.50
C THR A 24 13.84 -10.96 19.12
N ALA A 25 12.58 -11.39 18.98
CA ALA A 25 12.18 -12.75 18.66
C ALA A 25 11.73 -12.93 17.20
N ILE A 26 11.92 -11.91 16.34
CA ILE A 26 11.53 -11.98 14.94
C ILE A 26 12.24 -13.15 14.24
N SER A 27 11.44 -14.07 13.69
CA SER A 27 11.97 -15.24 13.01
C SER A 27 12.34 -14.92 11.55
N LEU A 28 13.31 -15.65 11.00
CA LEU A 28 13.61 -15.57 9.57
C LEU A 28 12.38 -15.91 8.72
N ASN A 29 11.53 -16.83 9.20
CA ASN A 29 10.31 -17.20 8.51
C ASN A 29 9.30 -16.04 8.44
N THR A 30 9.15 -15.28 9.52
CA THR A 30 8.32 -14.06 9.56
C THR A 30 8.80 -13.04 8.53
N ILE A 31 10.11 -12.83 8.42
CA ILE A 31 10.70 -11.93 7.43
C ILE A 31 10.47 -12.46 6.01
N LEU A 32 10.75 -13.73 5.75
CA LEU A 32 10.62 -14.27 4.39
C LEU A 32 9.17 -14.35 3.92
N ILE A 33 8.23 -14.75 4.79
CA ILE A 33 6.82 -14.93 4.42
C ILE A 33 6.03 -13.64 4.62
N GLY A 34 5.98 -13.10 5.84
CA GLY A 34 5.13 -11.95 6.20
C GLY A 34 5.62 -10.61 5.65
N VAL A 35 6.91 -10.51 5.32
CA VAL A 35 7.47 -9.29 4.74
C VAL A 35 7.74 -9.46 3.24
N VAL A 36 8.65 -10.38 2.87
CA VAL A 36 9.13 -10.48 1.49
C VAL A 36 8.08 -11.12 0.57
N ALA A 37 7.59 -12.32 0.89
CA ALA A 37 6.66 -13.04 0.04
C ALA A 37 5.30 -12.33 -0.01
N ALA A 38 4.74 -11.93 1.14
CA ALA A 38 3.49 -11.18 1.21
C ALA A 38 3.57 -9.89 0.38
N GLY A 39 4.57 -9.04 0.65
CA GLY A 39 4.74 -7.77 -0.07
C GLY A 39 4.99 -7.95 -1.57
N PHE A 40 5.62 -9.05 -2.01
CA PHE A 40 5.78 -9.33 -3.43
C PHE A 40 4.51 -9.88 -4.08
N PHE A 41 3.95 -10.97 -3.54
CA PHE A 41 2.85 -11.70 -4.18
C PHE A 41 1.53 -10.95 -4.09
N GLU A 42 1.25 -10.27 -2.99
CA GLU A 42 0.05 -9.44 -2.88
C GLU A 42 0.11 -8.31 -3.90
N GLU A 43 1.23 -7.59 -4.01
CA GLU A 43 1.34 -6.52 -4.99
C GLU A 43 1.33 -7.04 -6.43
N LEU A 44 1.99 -8.16 -6.70
CA LEU A 44 1.93 -8.80 -8.01
C LEU A 44 0.50 -9.15 -8.40
N TYR A 45 -0.27 -9.77 -7.50
CA TYR A 45 -1.64 -10.20 -7.77
C TYR A 45 -2.61 -9.02 -7.85
N PHE A 46 -2.62 -8.16 -6.83
CA PHE A 46 -3.59 -7.07 -6.72
C PHE A 46 -3.26 -5.90 -7.65
N ARG A 47 -1.99 -5.49 -7.74
CA ARG A 47 -1.59 -4.31 -8.55
C ARG A 47 -1.21 -4.74 -9.96
N GLY A 48 -0.50 -5.85 -10.11
CA GLY A 48 -0.17 -6.39 -11.43
C GLY A 48 -1.41 -6.90 -12.19
N PHE A 49 -2.08 -7.92 -11.65
CA PHE A 49 -3.18 -8.62 -12.34
C PHE A 49 -4.54 -7.95 -12.15
N LEU A 50 -5.01 -7.76 -10.92
CA LEU A 50 -6.40 -7.32 -10.68
C LEU A 50 -6.67 -5.85 -11.01
N PHE A 51 -5.68 -4.98 -10.83
CA PHE A 51 -5.79 -3.57 -11.22
C PHE A 51 -5.07 -3.27 -12.54
N GLY A 52 -3.79 -3.65 -12.64
CA GLY A 52 -2.91 -3.23 -13.73
C GLY A 52 -3.34 -3.75 -15.10
N LEU A 53 -3.77 -5.00 -15.22
CA LEU A 53 -4.25 -5.53 -16.49
C LEU A 53 -5.57 -4.87 -16.92
N PRO A 54 -6.64 -4.82 -16.08
CA PRO A 54 -7.86 -4.11 -16.46
C PRO A 54 -7.62 -2.66 -16.85
N PHE A 55 -6.85 -1.91 -16.06
CA PHE A 55 -6.59 -0.50 -16.36
C PHE A 55 -5.77 -0.33 -17.64
N ARG A 56 -4.78 -1.18 -17.92
CA ARG A 56 -3.88 -0.97 -19.08
C ARG A 56 -4.37 -1.61 -20.38
N LYS A 57 -5.23 -2.62 -20.30
CA LYS A 57 -5.63 -3.46 -21.45
C LYS A 57 -7.10 -3.32 -21.82
N THR A 58 -7.86 -2.53 -21.08
CA THR A 58 -9.27 -2.24 -21.37
C THR A 58 -9.52 -0.73 -21.42
N ARG A 59 -10.78 -0.31 -21.55
CA ARG A 59 -11.18 1.11 -21.43
C ARG A 59 -11.64 1.50 -20.03
N LEU A 60 -11.59 0.59 -19.06
CA LEU A 60 -11.98 0.87 -17.68
C LEU A 60 -11.06 1.95 -17.09
N GLY A 61 -11.65 2.96 -16.47
CA GLY A 61 -10.93 3.96 -15.70
C GLY A 61 -10.53 3.44 -14.32
N PHE A 62 -9.82 4.26 -13.58
CA PHE A 62 -9.17 3.90 -12.31
C PHE A 62 -10.15 3.30 -11.31
N ILE A 63 -11.30 3.95 -11.10
CA ILE A 63 -12.31 3.50 -10.13
C ILE A 63 -12.82 2.10 -10.51
N LEU A 64 -13.19 1.91 -11.78
CA LEU A 64 -13.74 0.62 -12.23
C LEU A 64 -12.67 -0.49 -12.23
N SER A 65 -11.42 -0.16 -12.51
CA SER A 65 -10.31 -1.13 -12.48
C SER A 65 -9.85 -1.49 -11.07
N VAL A 66 -9.90 -0.56 -10.12
CA VAL A 66 -9.38 -0.78 -8.76
C VAL A 66 -10.41 -1.39 -7.81
N LEU A 67 -11.70 -1.12 -8.03
CA LEU A 67 -12.75 -1.40 -7.05
C LEU A 67 -12.82 -2.89 -6.67
N PHE A 68 -12.87 -3.78 -7.66
CA PHE A 68 -12.91 -5.22 -7.39
C PHE A 68 -11.69 -5.70 -6.62
N GLY A 69 -10.48 -5.31 -7.06
CA GLY A 69 -9.24 -5.69 -6.41
C GLY A 69 -9.14 -5.17 -4.97
N ALA A 70 -9.52 -3.92 -4.73
CA ALA A 70 -9.49 -3.33 -3.39
C ALA A 70 -10.53 -3.94 -2.45
N LEU A 71 -11.76 -4.18 -2.92
CA LEU A 71 -12.80 -4.86 -2.15
C LEU A 71 -12.36 -6.28 -1.77
N TYR A 72 -11.82 -7.03 -2.74
CA TYR A 72 -11.35 -8.38 -2.48
C TYR A 72 -10.16 -8.38 -1.51
N PHE A 73 -9.22 -7.47 -1.69
CA PHE A 73 -8.09 -7.30 -0.79
C PHE A 73 -8.54 -7.04 0.65
N GLY A 74 -9.46 -6.09 0.86
CA GLY A 74 -10.00 -5.80 2.19
C GLY A 74 -10.72 -7.00 2.81
N SER A 75 -11.52 -7.70 2.03
CA SER A 75 -12.24 -8.90 2.48
C SER A 75 -11.31 -10.06 2.89
N LEU A 76 -10.15 -10.20 2.24
CA LEU A 76 -9.17 -11.21 2.61
C LEU A 76 -8.50 -10.95 3.97
N HIS A 77 -8.64 -9.75 4.54
CA HIS A 77 -8.02 -9.41 5.83
C HIS A 77 -8.98 -9.54 7.02
N LEU A 78 -10.26 -9.85 6.78
CA LEU A 78 -11.26 -9.93 7.85
C LEU A 78 -10.96 -11.04 8.88
N TYR A 79 -10.14 -12.04 8.53
CA TYR A 79 -9.76 -13.12 9.46
C TYR A 79 -8.86 -12.65 10.62
N GLN A 80 -8.34 -11.43 10.56
CA GLN A 80 -7.40 -10.89 11.53
C GLN A 80 -8.05 -10.46 12.86
N SER A 81 -9.38 -10.48 12.98
CA SER A 81 -10.09 -10.25 14.24
C SER A 81 -11.45 -10.95 14.24
N THR A 82 -11.99 -11.21 15.43
CA THR A 82 -13.37 -11.65 15.63
C THR A 82 -14.29 -10.52 16.10
N GLU A 83 -13.73 -9.36 16.45
CA GLU A 83 -14.49 -8.21 16.96
C GLU A 83 -15.00 -7.34 15.82
N ILE A 84 -16.30 -7.07 15.79
CA ILE A 84 -16.98 -6.40 14.66
C ILE A 84 -16.36 -5.04 14.32
N ASN A 85 -16.04 -4.25 15.35
CA ASN A 85 -15.43 -2.92 15.16
C ASN A 85 -14.03 -3.01 14.56
N GLU A 86 -13.24 -4.00 14.98
CA GLU A 86 -11.90 -4.22 14.45
C GLU A 86 -11.95 -4.76 13.02
N ILE A 87 -12.82 -5.73 12.74
CA ILE A 87 -13.06 -6.27 11.40
C ILE A 87 -13.40 -5.14 10.42
N PHE A 88 -14.30 -4.23 10.81
CA PHE A 88 -14.65 -3.08 9.98
C PHE A 88 -13.45 -2.14 9.78
N GLY A 89 -12.68 -1.86 10.83
CA GLY A 89 -11.47 -1.04 10.74
C GLY A 89 -10.40 -1.65 9.83
N ILE A 90 -10.16 -2.96 9.97
CA ILE A 90 -9.22 -3.75 9.15
C ILE A 90 -9.64 -3.70 7.69
N PHE A 91 -10.93 -3.95 7.41
CA PHE A 91 -11.49 -3.85 6.06
C PHE A 91 -11.21 -2.47 5.46
N VAL A 92 -11.58 -1.40 6.15
CA VAL A 92 -11.46 -0.03 5.64
C VAL A 92 -10.00 0.33 5.37
N ILE A 93 -9.09 0.04 6.32
CA ILE A 93 -7.66 0.38 6.19
C ILE A 93 -7.03 -0.37 5.01
N THR A 94 -7.29 -1.67 4.89
CA THR A 94 -6.70 -2.50 3.83
C THR A 94 -7.34 -2.20 2.48
N PHE A 95 -8.65 -1.96 2.41
CA PHE A 95 -9.35 -1.49 1.21
C PHE A 95 -8.76 -0.17 0.69
N LEU A 96 -8.60 0.83 1.56
CA LEU A 96 -8.00 2.12 1.20
C LEU A 96 -6.52 1.98 0.81
N GLY A 97 -5.77 1.10 1.48
CA GLY A 97 -4.42 0.71 1.08
C GLY A 97 -4.38 0.07 -0.30
N GLY A 98 -5.36 -0.77 -0.63
CA GLY A 98 -5.67 -1.29 -1.95
C GLY A 98 -5.64 -0.20 -3.02
N ILE A 99 -6.48 0.81 -2.81
CA ILE A 99 -6.64 1.96 -3.70
C ILE A 99 -5.36 2.79 -3.79
N LEU A 100 -4.74 3.15 -2.66
CA LEU A 100 -3.54 3.98 -2.64
C LEU A 100 -2.38 3.32 -3.40
N PHE A 101 -2.16 2.03 -3.21
CA PHE A 101 -1.06 1.31 -3.86
C PHE A 101 -1.33 1.11 -5.35
N ALA A 102 -2.59 0.93 -5.76
CA ALA A 102 -2.96 0.95 -7.18
C ALA A 102 -2.69 2.33 -7.81
N TRP A 103 -3.02 3.41 -7.09
CA TRP A 103 -2.74 4.77 -7.53
C TRP A 103 -1.23 5.01 -7.68
N VAL A 104 -0.42 4.72 -6.66
CA VAL A 104 1.04 4.94 -6.75
C VAL A 104 1.67 4.06 -7.83
N TYR A 105 1.19 2.82 -8.01
CA TYR A 105 1.63 1.96 -9.11
C TYR A 105 1.36 2.58 -10.48
N ALA A 106 0.16 3.12 -10.72
CA ALA A 106 -0.19 3.79 -11.97
C ALA A 106 0.61 5.10 -12.18
N GLU A 107 0.84 5.85 -11.11
CA GLU A 107 1.63 7.08 -11.19
C GLU A 107 3.11 6.79 -11.44
N TRP A 108 3.66 5.69 -10.95
CA TRP A 108 5.05 5.32 -11.25
C TRP A 108 5.20 4.50 -12.53
N ASP A 109 4.42 4.86 -13.55
CA ASP A 109 4.45 4.28 -14.90
C ASP A 109 4.29 2.74 -14.88
N PHE A 110 3.48 2.21 -13.95
CA PHE A 110 3.24 0.79 -13.73
C PHE A 110 4.50 -0.01 -13.39
N ASN A 111 5.41 0.59 -12.64
CA ASN A 111 6.56 -0.11 -12.07
C ASN A 111 6.16 -0.88 -10.80
N ILE A 112 6.06 -2.21 -10.90
CA ILE A 112 5.60 -3.08 -9.80
C ILE A 112 6.50 -3.02 -8.57
N TRP A 113 7.78 -2.67 -8.73
CA TRP A 113 8.71 -2.58 -7.60
C TRP A 113 8.38 -1.42 -6.66
N VAL A 114 7.60 -0.42 -7.09
CA VAL A 114 7.19 0.70 -6.23
C VAL A 114 6.26 0.24 -5.11
N PRO A 115 5.08 -0.35 -5.40
CA PRO A 115 4.23 -0.89 -4.35
C PRO A 115 4.89 -2.04 -3.60
N VAL A 116 5.65 -2.92 -4.27
CA VAL A 116 6.35 -4.05 -3.60
C VAL A 116 7.28 -3.55 -2.50
N PHE A 117 8.19 -2.61 -2.79
CA PHE A 117 9.11 -2.13 -1.75
C PHE A 117 8.41 -1.29 -0.68
N LEU A 118 7.37 -0.53 -1.02
CA LEU A 118 6.55 0.16 -0.02
C LEU A 118 5.92 -0.86 0.94
N HIS A 119 5.28 -1.90 0.40
CA HIS A 119 4.64 -2.95 1.19
C HIS A 119 5.66 -3.64 2.10
N MET A 120 6.74 -4.16 1.51
CA MET A 120 7.79 -4.86 2.26
C MET A 120 8.36 -3.99 3.38
N LEU A 121 8.64 -2.71 3.14
CA LEU A 121 9.19 -1.84 4.18
C LEU A 121 8.17 -1.49 5.27
N MET A 122 6.89 -1.33 4.91
CA MET A 122 5.81 -1.12 5.89
C MET A 122 5.61 -2.36 6.78
N ASN A 123 5.58 -3.57 6.19
CA ASN A 123 5.48 -4.81 6.97
C ASN A 123 6.74 -5.05 7.80
N LEU A 124 7.91 -4.76 7.25
CA LEU A 124 9.16 -4.89 8.00
C LEU A 124 9.15 -3.99 9.24
N ALA A 125 8.74 -2.72 9.11
CA ALA A 125 8.59 -1.84 10.25
C ALA A 125 7.54 -2.36 11.25
N TRP A 126 6.43 -2.92 10.77
CA TRP A 126 5.40 -3.49 11.62
C TRP A 126 5.92 -4.66 12.47
N GLU A 127 6.65 -5.59 11.84
CA GLU A 127 7.19 -6.80 12.48
C GLU A 127 8.39 -6.51 13.38
N LEU A 128 9.27 -5.59 12.98
CA LEU A 128 10.46 -5.23 13.76
C LEU A 128 10.13 -4.54 15.08
N PHE A 129 8.99 -3.86 15.15
CA PHE A 129 8.60 -3.08 16.32
C PHE A 129 7.31 -3.60 16.97
N SER A 130 6.97 -4.88 16.78
CA SER A 130 5.85 -5.56 17.44
C SER A 130 4.57 -4.70 17.55
N VAL A 131 4.19 -4.05 16.45
CA VAL A 131 3.25 -2.91 16.50
C VAL A 131 1.83 -3.34 16.89
N SER A 132 1.36 -4.47 16.37
CA SER A 132 0.03 -5.03 16.62
C SER A 132 -0.13 -6.37 15.89
N ASP A 133 -1.01 -7.24 16.39
CA ASP A 133 -1.31 -8.56 15.79
C ASP A 133 -2.16 -8.48 14.50
N ASN A 134 -2.79 -7.34 14.25
CA ASN A 134 -3.63 -7.11 13.06
C ASN A 134 -3.32 -5.78 12.35
N ALA A 135 -3.86 -5.60 11.15
CA ALA A 135 -3.64 -4.43 10.32
C ALA A 135 -4.29 -3.13 10.85
N MET A 136 -5.23 -3.21 11.79
CA MET A 136 -5.86 -2.02 12.38
C MET A 136 -4.82 -1.21 13.15
N GLY A 137 -4.11 -1.87 14.07
CA GLY A 137 -3.14 -1.26 14.97
C GLY A 137 -3.71 -0.17 15.88
N GLY A 138 -2.85 0.35 16.75
CA GLY A 138 -3.21 1.41 17.70
C GLY A 138 -3.20 2.82 17.11
N THR A 139 -3.49 3.82 17.96
CA THR A 139 -3.49 5.24 17.57
C THR A 139 -2.13 5.69 17.03
N TYR A 140 -1.04 5.42 17.76
CA TYR A 140 0.31 5.80 17.31
C TYR A 140 0.72 5.09 16.03
N ALA A 141 0.35 3.81 15.86
CA ALA A 141 0.59 3.06 14.63
C ALA A 141 -0.01 3.80 13.42
N ASN A 142 -1.26 4.25 13.56
CA ASN A 142 -1.98 4.97 12.52
C ASN A 142 -1.48 6.40 12.29
N ILE A 143 -0.94 7.09 13.31
CA ILE A 143 -0.30 8.41 13.14
C ILE A 143 0.92 8.31 12.21
N PHE A 144 1.84 7.37 12.47
CA PHE A 144 3.02 7.23 11.62
C PHE A 144 2.70 6.66 10.25
N ARG A 145 1.72 5.76 10.15
CA ARG A 145 1.16 5.30 8.87
C ARG A 145 0.58 6.47 8.07
N PHE A 146 -0.14 7.38 8.71
CA PHE A 146 -0.70 8.57 8.07
C PHE A 146 0.41 9.48 7.49
N PHE A 147 1.49 9.71 8.23
CA PHE A 147 2.65 10.44 7.70
C PHE A 147 3.31 9.72 6.51
N THR A 148 3.45 8.39 6.57
CA THR A 148 3.92 7.59 5.43
C THR A 148 3.03 7.80 4.20
N ILE A 149 1.69 7.75 4.36
CA ILE A 149 0.73 7.98 3.27
C ILE A 149 0.89 9.39 2.67
N ILE A 150 1.02 10.42 3.52
CA ILE A 150 1.27 11.80 3.06
C ILE A 150 2.55 11.86 2.23
N LEU A 151 3.64 11.26 2.69
CA LEU A 151 4.90 11.25 1.95
C LEU A 151 4.77 10.54 0.61
N VAL A 152 4.11 9.38 0.55
CA VAL A 152 3.83 8.66 -0.71
C VAL A 152 3.11 9.56 -1.71
N ILE A 153 2.05 10.25 -1.29
CA ILE A 153 1.26 11.12 -2.15
C ILE A 153 2.08 12.35 -2.60
N VAL A 154 2.64 13.08 -1.64
CA VAL A 154 3.36 14.34 -1.89
C VAL A 154 4.57 14.10 -2.78
N LEU A 155 5.41 13.12 -2.45
CA LEU A 155 6.63 12.85 -3.22
C LEU A 155 6.32 12.32 -4.62
N THR A 156 5.24 11.54 -4.78
CA THR A 156 4.78 11.09 -6.12
C THR A 156 4.35 12.29 -6.97
N VAL A 157 3.55 13.19 -6.42
CA VAL A 157 3.09 14.41 -7.14
C VAL A 157 4.26 15.34 -7.46
N LEU A 158 5.17 15.58 -6.51
CA LEU A 158 6.35 16.42 -6.72
C LEU A 158 7.29 15.83 -7.79
N TYR A 159 7.50 14.51 -7.77
CA TYR A 159 8.31 13.82 -8.77
C TYR A 159 7.74 13.99 -10.18
N LYS A 160 6.43 13.77 -10.35
CA LYS A 160 5.72 13.96 -11.63
C LYS A 160 5.83 15.40 -12.13
N ARG A 161 5.57 16.37 -11.25
CA ARG A 161 5.69 17.82 -11.56
C ARG A 161 7.11 18.18 -12.00
N LYS A 162 8.14 17.73 -11.27
CA LYS A 162 9.55 17.97 -11.61
C LYS A 162 9.94 17.37 -12.97
N LYS A 163 9.28 16.29 -13.39
CA LYS A 163 9.48 15.65 -14.69
C LYS A 163 8.59 16.20 -15.81
N GLY A 164 7.78 17.22 -15.54
CA GLY A 164 6.81 17.76 -16.51
C GLY A 164 5.74 16.75 -16.93
N LYS A 165 5.50 15.70 -16.14
CA LYS A 165 4.52 14.65 -16.42
C LYS A 165 3.19 14.97 -15.71
N ASN A 166 2.09 14.78 -16.41
CA ASN A 166 0.76 14.77 -15.80
C ASN A 166 0.54 13.49 -14.97
N LEU A 167 -0.41 13.54 -14.03
CA LEU A 167 -0.85 12.34 -13.31
C LEU A 167 -1.54 11.37 -14.27
N SER A 168 -1.19 10.09 -14.16
CA SER A 168 -1.81 8.99 -14.90
C SER A 168 -3.30 8.89 -14.56
N ILE A 169 -3.64 9.06 -13.28
CA ILE A 169 -5.00 9.08 -12.77
C ILE A 169 -5.47 10.54 -12.69
N ASN A 170 -6.38 10.91 -13.59
CA ASN A 170 -6.95 12.25 -13.69
C ASN A 170 -8.40 12.16 -14.18
N LYS A 171 -9.05 13.33 -14.41
CA LYS A 171 -10.46 13.39 -14.83
C LYS A 171 -10.78 12.56 -16.08
N ARG A 172 -9.83 12.38 -17.00
CA ARG A 172 -10.00 11.63 -18.26
C ARG A 172 -9.81 10.11 -18.12
N SER A 173 -9.30 9.65 -16.97
CA SER A 173 -9.01 8.24 -16.69
C SER A 173 -9.72 7.72 -15.44
N LEU A 174 -10.71 8.45 -14.91
CA LEU A 174 -11.34 8.12 -13.62
C LEU A 174 -12.36 6.97 -13.72
N LEU A 175 -13.31 7.06 -14.68
CA LEU A 175 -14.39 6.08 -14.86
C LEU A 175 -14.21 5.24 -16.12
N LEU A 176 -14.04 5.89 -17.27
CA LEU A 176 -13.65 5.28 -18.54
C LEU A 176 -12.52 6.10 -19.13
N GLN A 177 -11.57 5.43 -19.78
CA GLN A 177 -10.46 6.09 -20.45
C GLN A 177 -10.94 6.66 -21.79
N SER A 178 -10.75 7.96 -21.99
CA SER A 178 -10.96 8.59 -23.30
C SER A 178 -9.99 8.00 -24.32
N LYS A 179 -10.46 7.66 -25.53
CA LYS A 179 -9.58 7.30 -26.65
C LYS A 179 -8.54 8.41 -26.85
N THR A 180 -7.26 8.05 -26.85
CA THR A 180 -6.20 8.84 -27.49
C THR A 180 -6.42 8.88 -28.98
#